data_AF-A0A9E2D2Q7-F1
#
_entry.id   AF-A0A9E2D2Q7-F1
#
_cell.length_a   1.000
_cell.length_b   1.000
_cell.length_c   1.000
_cell.angle_alpha   90.00
_cell.angle_beta   90.00
_cell.angle_gamma   90.00
#
_symmetry.space_group_name_H-M   'P 1'
#
loop_
_entity.id
_entity.type
_entity.pdbx_description
1 polymer ?
#
loop_
_entity_poly.entity_id
_entity_poly.type
_entity_poly.pdbx_seq_one_letter_code
_entity_poly.pdbx_strand_id
1 'polypeptide(L)'
;MKRSMYVAVFALFLGCSSLALAGNGYMGGQGTTTAGSGSGSGTTDEGSTGGGTTSDGPLGDKGSDQGSLFGDLYVIDRYLGGETKQIPSVDSAGNPVMVMGDWIDENGNPVIDPTTGNPYQVEQQAWSTATAIGGEPKLTEGFGRYTIVNEDTGVYEINPLTGDIYFPAPYPSQCVQPVADVVRWGDISSKTSLPANHLPLVIAYDSTWERTECEVASTVFIASGDSWDGVTYYSDIYYNDLVQEVDFGRLNLGRAPDAVLDHAFDEAVSNINNAKSISLDASGRLLLTTDIYDEFLTNPDGTPVYIETVTKAIDSALENLAIYIKLMKDGHLITPADERGAIDRSIRGGIPLWKLLELEDGPSKSLRPTIDIAKMQEFGLGNLVDASNPTTYWTTRDAEGNLVVSLETCEGCEESYGITTKSANDFPSDADFPFAATFVASAADKSSSMTMDKVVYMNSILGINLVVGYSEYDENGDPTPGAISYAKNPVYFNYGTHLGQYNRQSTFGNRGNMTAEPGGGHQGTYDGTVTVLVEDPDTAGTWVQQDMSIYANVFGDGTTGQDFTGTDITGFTAMSDDDLHTIGYIHTYQIPGLR
;
A
#
# COMPACT_ATOMS: atom_id res chain seq x y z
N MET A 1 -58.31 35.27 -7.29
CA MET A 1 -58.04 35.50 -8.74
C MET A 1 -56.55 35.81 -8.87
N LYS A 2 -55.74 34.86 -9.35
CA LYS A 2 -55.10 34.85 -10.70
C LYS A 2 -54.20 36.08 -10.94
N ARG A 3 -52.92 36.04 -11.33
CA ARG A 3 -51.97 35.04 -11.88
C ARG A 3 -50.58 35.73 -11.81
N SER A 4 -49.52 35.08 -11.33
CA SER A 4 -48.53 34.26 -12.07
C SER A 4 -47.53 35.06 -12.93
N MET A 5 -46.24 34.99 -12.56
CA MET A 5 -45.16 34.80 -13.53
C MET A 5 -44.08 33.93 -12.89
N TYR A 6 -43.78 32.81 -13.56
CA TYR A 6 -42.84 31.76 -13.21
C TYR A 6 -41.38 32.22 -13.40
N VAL A 7 -40.49 31.82 -12.49
CA VAL A 7 -39.08 31.57 -12.80
C VAL A 7 -38.76 30.17 -12.30
N ALA A 8 -38.52 29.27 -13.26
CA ALA A 8 -38.13 27.89 -13.03
C ALA A 8 -36.63 27.83 -12.75
N VAL A 9 -36.26 27.39 -11.56
CA VAL A 9 -34.90 26.90 -11.28
C VAL A 9 -34.93 25.40 -11.54
N PHE A 10 -34.31 24.99 -12.65
CA PHE A 10 -34.00 23.61 -12.97
C PHE A 10 -32.88 23.15 -12.03
N ALA A 11 -33.25 22.47 -10.94
CA ALA A 11 -32.31 21.64 -10.18
C ALA A 11 -32.24 20.28 -10.86
N LEU A 12 -31.19 20.08 -11.66
CA LEU A 12 -30.86 18.81 -12.28
C LEU A 12 -30.35 17.85 -11.19
N PHE A 13 -31.18 16.88 -10.84
CA PHE A 13 -30.77 15.70 -10.06
C PHE A 13 -29.76 14.88 -10.89
N LEU A 14 -28.47 14.98 -10.55
CA LEU A 14 -27.47 13.92 -10.69
C LEU A 14 -27.21 13.49 -9.23
N GLY A 15 -27.61 12.30 -8.77
CA GLY A 15 -27.31 11.03 -9.40
C GLY A 15 -25.92 10.52 -9.02
N CYS A 16 -25.36 10.93 -7.87
CA CYS A 16 -24.21 10.26 -7.26
C CYS A 16 -24.72 9.46 -6.06
N SER A 17 -24.86 8.14 -6.22
CA SER A 17 -25.09 7.21 -5.12
C SER A 17 -23.83 7.18 -4.25
N SER A 18 -23.76 8.03 -3.24
CA SER A 18 -22.86 7.81 -2.12
C SER A 18 -23.35 6.57 -1.36
N LEU A 19 -22.69 5.44 -1.62
CA LEU A 19 -22.73 4.32 -0.69
C LEU A 19 -22.21 4.83 0.64
N ALA A 20 -23.11 4.96 1.62
CA ALA A 20 -22.76 5.14 3.01
C ALA A 20 -22.01 3.88 3.47
N LEU A 21 -20.68 3.91 3.39
CA LEU A 21 -19.80 2.99 4.10
C LEU A 21 -19.39 3.69 5.40
N ALA A 22 -20.05 3.32 6.49
CA ALA A 22 -19.67 3.72 7.84
C ALA A 22 -19.08 2.49 8.55
N GLY A 23 -17.76 2.49 8.73
CA GLY A 23 -17.09 1.62 9.69
C GLY A 23 -16.90 2.40 10.98
N ASN A 24 -17.80 2.22 11.95
CA ASN A 24 -17.56 2.74 13.30
C ASN A 24 -16.60 1.81 14.05
N GLY A 25 -15.31 1.97 13.79
CA GLY A 25 -14.25 1.62 14.72
C GLY A 25 -13.87 2.87 15.51
N TYR A 26 -14.30 2.95 16.76
CA TYR A 26 -13.90 4.02 17.67
C TYR A 26 -12.47 3.77 18.13
N MET A 27 -11.49 4.52 17.62
CA MET A 27 -10.13 4.59 18.16
C MET A 27 -9.63 6.03 18.08
N GLY A 28 -9.23 6.61 19.21
CA GLY A 28 -8.73 7.97 19.29
C GLY A 28 -7.79 8.15 20.47
N GLY A 29 -6.67 8.85 20.23
CA GLY A 29 -5.76 9.37 21.24
C GLY A 29 -4.62 10.16 20.57
N GLN A 30 -4.46 11.44 20.93
CA GLN A 30 -3.39 12.32 20.43
C GLN A 30 -2.07 12.02 21.13
N GLY A 31 -0.98 11.90 20.36
CA GLY A 31 0.39 11.94 20.87
C GLY A 31 1.21 12.96 20.08
N THR A 32 1.70 14.00 20.77
CA THR A 32 2.60 15.01 20.22
C THR A 32 4.03 14.45 20.14
N THR A 33 4.61 14.47 18.94
CA THR A 33 6.02 14.12 18.75
C THR A 33 6.92 15.22 19.30
N THR A 34 7.62 14.98 20.41
CA THR A 34 8.82 15.74 20.75
C THR A 34 10.03 14.82 20.63
N ALA A 35 10.77 14.98 19.53
CA ALA A 35 12.09 14.39 19.37
C ALA A 35 13.11 15.17 20.22
N GLY A 36 13.93 14.46 20.99
CA GLY A 36 15.05 15.05 21.72
C GLY A 36 16.09 13.99 22.08
N SER A 37 17.18 13.92 21.30
CA SER A 37 18.37 13.14 21.62
C SER A 37 19.18 13.84 22.73
N GLY A 38 19.79 13.10 23.66
CA GLY A 38 20.89 13.63 24.47
C GLY A 38 21.11 12.95 25.82
N SER A 39 22.23 12.24 25.91
CA SER A 39 22.79 11.58 27.10
C SER A 39 23.18 12.55 28.24
N GLY A 40 23.02 12.14 29.50
CA GLY A 40 23.85 12.66 30.62
C GLY A 40 23.17 12.86 31.99
N SER A 41 23.44 11.94 32.92
CA SER A 41 23.81 12.13 34.34
C SER A 41 23.29 13.34 35.15
N GLY A 42 22.68 13.05 36.33
CA GLY A 42 22.99 13.80 37.56
C GLY A 42 21.85 14.51 38.31
N THR A 43 21.36 13.86 39.38
CA THR A 43 21.06 14.40 40.73
C THR A 43 20.10 15.58 40.97
N THR A 44 19.04 15.25 41.74
CA THR A 44 18.47 15.92 42.94
C THR A 44 17.83 17.32 42.90
N ASP A 45 16.62 17.30 43.48
CA ASP A 45 16.02 18.23 44.46
C ASP A 45 15.07 19.36 44.03
N GLU A 46 13.82 19.12 44.44
CA GLU A 46 12.86 19.97 45.17
C GLU A 46 12.50 21.38 44.69
N GLY A 47 11.18 21.57 44.49
CA GLY A 47 10.50 22.78 44.97
C GLY A 47 9.30 23.26 44.15
N SER A 48 8.08 22.81 44.55
CA SER A 48 6.85 23.63 44.78
C SER A 48 6.32 24.53 43.64
N THR A 49 5.04 24.65 43.26
CA THR A 49 3.71 24.18 43.71
C THR A 49 2.72 24.72 42.65
N GLY A 50 1.65 23.99 42.30
CA GLY A 50 0.43 24.64 41.77
C GLY A 50 -0.45 23.93 40.74
N GLY A 51 -1.08 22.80 41.12
CA GLY A 51 -2.50 22.51 40.84
C GLY A 51 -2.98 22.20 39.40
N GLY A 52 -3.20 20.92 39.12
CA GLY A 52 -4.05 20.43 38.03
C GLY A 52 -4.09 18.89 38.03
N THR A 53 -5.17 18.31 38.55
CA THR A 53 -5.34 16.88 38.78
C THR A 53 -5.50 16.08 37.49
N THR A 54 -4.52 15.22 37.17
CA THR A 54 -4.76 13.96 36.46
C THR A 54 -4.09 12.87 37.28
N SER A 55 -4.90 11.99 37.86
CA SER A 55 -4.42 10.81 38.58
C SER A 55 -4.00 9.79 37.54
N ASP A 56 -2.70 9.75 37.26
CA ASP A 56 -2.07 8.59 36.64
C ASP A 56 -2.44 7.35 37.46
N GLY A 57 -3.22 6.46 36.85
CA GLY A 57 -3.41 5.08 37.29
C GLY A 57 -2.10 4.30 37.14
N PRO A 58 -1.95 3.19 37.87
CA PRO A 58 -0.65 2.60 38.15
C PRO A 58 -0.01 1.97 36.90
N LEU A 59 0.97 2.69 36.36
CA LEU A 59 2.26 2.20 35.84
C LEU A 59 2.33 0.68 35.63
N GLY A 60 2.05 0.25 34.39
CA GLY A 60 2.30 -1.14 33.96
C GLY A 60 1.51 -1.59 32.74
N ASP A 61 0.45 -0.89 32.33
CA ASP A 61 -0.24 -1.25 31.09
C ASP A 61 0.58 -0.82 29.86
N LYS A 62 0.68 -1.72 28.88
CA LYS A 62 1.13 -1.42 27.51
C LYS A 62 -0.09 -1.02 26.66
N GLY A 63 -1.03 -0.28 27.25
CA GLY A 63 -2.43 -0.21 26.84
C GLY A 63 -2.93 1.22 26.65
N SER A 64 -2.21 2.05 25.90
CA SER A 64 -2.81 3.23 25.25
C SER A 64 -2.30 3.53 23.83
N ASP A 65 -1.55 2.62 23.19
CA ASP A 65 -1.14 2.74 21.78
C ASP A 65 -2.12 2.06 20.79
N GLN A 66 -3.32 1.68 21.25
CA GLN A 66 -4.39 1.04 20.46
C GLN A 66 -5.06 2.06 19.50
N GLY A 67 -4.26 2.72 18.68
CA GLY A 67 -4.67 3.74 17.71
C GLY A 67 -3.61 4.03 16.65
N SER A 68 -2.44 3.41 16.71
CA SER A 68 -1.42 3.47 15.64
C SER A 68 -1.61 2.37 14.56
N LEU A 69 -2.88 2.00 14.31
CA LEU A 69 -3.38 0.87 13.50
C LEU A 69 -3.07 0.94 11.98
N PHE A 70 -1.79 1.06 11.62
CA PHE A 70 -1.25 0.15 10.61
C PHE A 70 -0.67 -0.99 11.41
N GLY A 71 -1.31 -2.16 11.36
CA GLY A 71 -0.90 -3.32 12.16
C GLY A 71 0.62 -3.40 12.21
N ASP A 72 1.19 -3.62 13.40
CA ASP A 72 2.61 -3.88 13.57
C ASP A 72 3.11 -4.75 12.41
N LEU A 73 4.32 -4.49 11.90
CA LEU A 73 4.87 -4.96 10.64
C LEU A 73 4.92 -6.50 10.54
N TYR A 74 3.76 -7.13 10.48
CA TYR A 74 3.58 -8.56 10.61
C TYR A 74 2.52 -9.02 9.64
N VAL A 75 2.65 -10.28 9.23
CA VAL A 75 1.69 -10.94 8.35
C VAL A 75 0.38 -11.16 9.11
N ILE A 76 -0.71 -10.69 8.52
CA ILE A 76 -2.06 -10.82 9.07
C ILE A 76 -2.99 -11.43 8.03
N ASP A 77 -4.09 -12.02 8.47
CA ASP A 77 -5.11 -12.51 7.55
C ASP A 77 -5.87 -11.33 6.92
N ARG A 78 -6.09 -11.39 5.61
CA ARG A 78 -6.74 -10.32 4.83
C ARG A 78 -7.76 -10.89 3.86
N TYR A 79 -8.72 -10.06 3.51
CA TYR A 79 -9.65 -10.34 2.42
C TYR A 79 -8.93 -10.30 1.08
N LEU A 80 -9.26 -11.28 0.23
CA LEU A 80 -8.73 -11.37 -1.14
C LEU A 80 -9.51 -10.47 -2.11
N GLY A 81 -10.67 -9.97 -1.67
CA GLY A 81 -11.57 -9.10 -2.43
C GLY A 81 -12.78 -9.85 -3.02
N GLY A 82 -13.92 -9.17 -3.07
CA GLY A 82 -15.20 -9.75 -3.53
C GLY A 82 -15.90 -10.69 -2.52
N GLU A 83 -15.20 -11.09 -1.45
CA GLU A 83 -15.74 -11.83 -0.32
C GLU A 83 -16.80 -11.00 0.45
N THR A 84 -17.66 -11.66 1.24
CA THR A 84 -18.60 -10.97 2.14
C THR A 84 -17.97 -10.82 3.51
N LYS A 85 -17.89 -9.59 4.03
CA LYS A 85 -17.44 -9.29 5.40
C LYS A 85 -18.61 -8.92 6.30
N GLN A 86 -18.57 -9.33 7.56
CA GLN A 86 -19.50 -8.82 8.55
C GLN A 86 -18.98 -7.49 9.13
N ILE A 87 -19.89 -6.53 9.26
CA ILE A 87 -19.61 -5.23 9.87
C ILE A 87 -20.65 -4.94 10.94
N PRO A 88 -20.28 -4.31 12.07
CA PRO A 88 -21.25 -3.95 13.08
C PRO A 88 -22.26 -2.93 12.53
N SER A 89 -23.54 -3.20 12.74
CA SER A 89 -24.64 -2.41 12.20
C SER A 89 -24.77 -1.09 12.95
N VAL A 90 -24.96 -0.01 12.19
CA VAL A 90 -25.23 1.33 12.70
C VAL A 90 -26.49 1.92 12.04
N ASP A 91 -27.17 2.82 12.75
CA ASP A 91 -28.31 3.56 12.22
C ASP A 91 -27.87 4.69 11.28
N SER A 92 -28.84 5.42 10.71
CA SER A 92 -28.57 6.56 9.81
C SER A 92 -27.85 7.74 10.47
N ALA A 93 -27.74 7.74 11.80
CA ALA A 93 -27.01 8.74 12.58
C ALA A 93 -25.65 8.21 13.07
N GLY A 94 -25.27 6.97 12.70
CA GLY A 94 -24.02 6.35 13.12
C GLY A 94 -24.04 5.80 14.54
N ASN A 95 -25.21 5.55 15.14
CA ASN A 95 -25.28 4.89 16.46
C ASN A 95 -25.39 3.36 16.29
N PRO A 96 -24.81 2.56 17.21
CA PRO A 96 -24.91 1.10 17.16
C PRO A 96 -26.36 0.64 17.23
N VAL A 97 -26.74 -0.31 16.37
CA VAL A 97 -28.07 -0.94 16.40
C VAL A 97 -28.01 -2.15 17.33
N MET A 98 -28.66 -2.09 18.48
CA MET A 98 -28.67 -3.17 19.47
C MET A 98 -29.83 -4.15 19.23
N VAL A 99 -29.58 -5.44 19.39
CA VAL A 99 -30.54 -6.56 19.29
C VAL A 99 -30.31 -7.56 20.43
N MET A 100 -31.30 -8.43 20.69
CA MET A 100 -31.12 -9.54 21.63
C MET A 100 -30.51 -10.75 20.90
N GLY A 101 -29.40 -11.27 21.40
CA GLY A 101 -28.68 -12.42 20.88
C GLY A 101 -28.36 -13.47 21.94
N ASP A 102 -28.01 -14.68 21.50
CA ASP A 102 -27.59 -15.76 22.39
C ASP A 102 -26.23 -15.43 23.02
N TRP A 103 -26.11 -15.61 24.33
CA TRP A 103 -24.81 -15.52 25.01
C TRP A 103 -23.97 -16.76 24.69
N ILE A 104 -22.82 -16.55 24.05
CA ILE A 104 -21.84 -17.59 23.71
C ILE A 104 -20.68 -17.62 24.72
N ASP A 105 -20.23 -18.81 25.12
CA ASP A 105 -19.09 -19.07 25.99
C ASP A 105 -17.74 -19.08 25.24
N GLU A 106 -16.63 -19.22 25.98
CA GLU A 106 -15.25 -19.28 25.45
C GLU A 106 -15.00 -20.40 24.45
N ASN A 107 -15.84 -21.44 24.47
CA ASN A 107 -15.73 -22.59 23.59
C ASN A 107 -16.70 -22.49 22.40
N GLY A 108 -17.34 -21.33 22.20
CA GLY A 108 -18.29 -21.11 21.12
C GLY A 108 -19.68 -21.72 21.36
N ASN A 109 -20.01 -22.13 22.59
CA ASN A 109 -21.29 -22.75 22.91
C ASN A 109 -22.25 -21.76 23.57
N PRO A 110 -23.56 -21.83 23.29
CA PRO A 110 -24.54 -20.99 23.98
C PRO A 110 -24.60 -21.34 25.48
N VAL A 111 -24.54 -20.33 26.33
CA VAL A 111 -24.73 -20.46 27.77
C VAL A 111 -26.21 -20.72 28.03
N ILE A 112 -26.52 -21.92 28.52
CA ILE A 112 -27.90 -22.38 28.73
C ILE A 112 -28.38 -22.02 30.13
N ASP A 113 -29.58 -21.43 30.21
CA ASP A 113 -30.29 -21.24 31.47
C ASP A 113 -30.73 -22.62 32.03
N PRO A 114 -30.22 -23.03 33.21
CA PRO A 114 -30.54 -24.32 33.80
C PRO A 114 -32.01 -24.49 34.18
N THR A 115 -32.79 -23.40 34.25
CA THR A 115 -34.21 -23.41 34.62
C THR A 115 -35.12 -23.59 33.41
N THR A 116 -34.78 -22.96 32.28
CA THR A 116 -35.62 -22.98 31.07
C THR A 116 -35.10 -23.91 29.98
N GLY A 117 -33.82 -24.28 30.02
CA GLY A 117 -33.15 -25.10 29.01
C GLY A 117 -32.86 -24.36 27.69
N ASN A 118 -33.06 -23.04 27.65
CA ASN A 118 -32.78 -22.18 26.49
C ASN A 118 -31.54 -21.32 26.73
N PRO A 119 -30.88 -20.81 25.67
CA PRO A 119 -29.77 -19.86 25.81
C PRO A 119 -30.17 -18.57 26.51
N TYR A 120 -29.28 -18.00 27.33
CA TYR A 120 -29.46 -16.64 27.84
C TYR A 120 -29.46 -15.64 26.68
N GLN A 121 -30.45 -14.74 26.67
CA GLN A 121 -30.54 -13.64 25.71
C GLN A 121 -29.89 -12.39 26.30
N VAL A 122 -28.97 -11.79 25.55
CA VAL A 122 -28.20 -10.61 25.98
C VAL A 122 -28.23 -9.56 24.87
N GLU A 123 -28.19 -8.28 25.27
CA GLU A 123 -28.22 -7.18 24.31
C GLU A 123 -26.83 -7.02 23.67
N GLN A 124 -26.79 -7.11 22.35
CA GLN A 124 -25.57 -7.10 21.53
C GLN A 124 -25.79 -6.25 20.28
N GLN A 125 -24.73 -5.65 19.75
CA GLN A 125 -24.82 -4.94 18.48
C GLN A 125 -25.12 -5.90 17.32
N ALA A 126 -26.06 -5.54 16.47
CA ALA A 126 -26.43 -6.31 15.29
C ALA A 126 -25.30 -6.33 14.25
N TRP A 127 -25.25 -7.39 13.47
CA TRP A 127 -24.35 -7.50 12.31
C TRP A 127 -25.04 -7.06 11.03
N SER A 128 -24.25 -6.45 10.15
CA SER A 128 -24.54 -6.11 8.76
C SER A 128 -23.49 -6.79 7.87
N THR A 129 -23.73 -6.83 6.56
CA THR A 129 -22.80 -7.41 5.58
C THR A 129 -22.39 -6.38 4.55
N ALA A 130 -21.11 -6.38 4.19
CA ALA A 130 -20.57 -5.59 3.09
C ALA A 130 -19.68 -6.46 2.19
N THR A 131 -19.42 -6.00 0.97
CA THR A 131 -18.39 -6.60 0.11
C THR A 131 -17.02 -6.16 0.62
N ALA A 132 -16.12 -7.13 0.82
CA ALA A 132 -14.75 -6.89 1.22
C ALA A 132 -13.92 -6.40 0.04
N ILE A 133 -13.02 -5.46 0.32
CA ILE A 133 -12.03 -4.97 -0.64
C ILE A 133 -10.73 -5.76 -0.45
N GLY A 134 -10.06 -6.13 -1.55
CA GLY A 134 -8.79 -6.83 -1.49
C GLY A 134 -7.74 -6.08 -0.67
N GLY A 135 -7.15 -6.76 0.32
CA GLY A 135 -6.14 -6.21 1.22
C GLY A 135 -6.66 -5.68 2.57
N GLU A 136 -7.98 -5.59 2.76
CA GLU A 136 -8.57 -5.28 4.07
C GLU A 136 -8.22 -6.36 5.11
N PRO A 137 -7.88 -6.01 6.36
CA PRO A 137 -7.64 -7.00 7.40
C PRO A 137 -8.92 -7.76 7.73
N LYS A 138 -8.80 -9.08 7.93
CA LYS A 138 -9.88 -9.90 8.48
C LYS A 138 -9.94 -9.67 9.99
N LEU A 139 -11.07 -9.14 10.41
CA LEU A 139 -11.35 -8.86 11.81
C LEU A 139 -12.14 -10.03 12.40
N THR A 140 -11.90 -10.33 13.68
CA THR A 140 -12.72 -11.29 14.43
C THR A 140 -14.19 -10.87 14.39
N GLU A 141 -15.11 -11.81 14.15
CA GLU A 141 -16.56 -11.54 14.05
C GLU A 141 -17.33 -12.01 15.32
N GLY A 142 -16.72 -11.90 16.50
CA GLY A 142 -17.23 -12.45 17.75
C GLY A 142 -17.54 -11.40 18.82
N PHE A 143 -17.99 -11.84 19.99
CA PHE A 143 -18.14 -10.98 21.17
C PHE A 143 -17.15 -11.42 22.25
N GLY A 144 -16.47 -10.44 22.84
CA GLY A 144 -15.61 -10.67 23.99
C GLY A 144 -16.40 -10.90 25.28
N ARG A 145 -15.67 -11.17 26.36
CA ARG A 145 -16.20 -11.16 27.73
C ARG A 145 -15.39 -10.23 28.60
N TYR A 146 -15.98 -9.78 29.69
CA TYR A 146 -15.30 -8.95 30.67
C TYR A 146 -15.67 -9.34 32.10
N THR A 147 -14.87 -8.89 33.04
CA THR A 147 -15.13 -9.04 34.47
C THR A 147 -15.24 -7.65 35.07
N ILE A 148 -16.21 -7.43 35.94
CA ILE A 148 -16.37 -6.15 36.65
C ILE A 148 -15.68 -6.29 38.00
N VAL A 149 -14.78 -5.36 38.32
CA VAL A 149 -14.20 -5.24 39.67
C VAL A 149 -14.85 -4.05 40.35
N ASN A 150 -15.39 -4.27 41.54
CA ASN A 150 -15.94 -3.21 42.33
C ASN A 150 -14.82 -2.30 42.86
N GLU A 151 -14.79 -1.04 42.43
CA GLU A 151 -13.69 -0.10 42.73
C GLU A 151 -13.48 0.14 44.23
N ASP A 152 -14.54 0.10 45.03
CA ASP A 152 -14.48 0.37 46.47
C ASP A 152 -13.95 -0.83 47.28
N THR A 153 -14.11 -2.05 46.76
CA THR A 153 -13.80 -3.29 47.50
C THR A 153 -12.70 -4.14 46.86
N GLY A 154 -12.38 -3.90 45.59
CA GLY A 154 -11.42 -4.68 44.80
C GLY A 154 -11.88 -6.12 44.51
N VAL A 155 -13.17 -6.43 44.72
CA VAL A 155 -13.73 -7.76 44.52
C VAL A 155 -14.49 -7.83 43.19
N TYR A 156 -14.40 -8.95 42.48
CA TYR A 156 -15.17 -9.20 41.26
C TYR A 156 -16.67 -9.25 41.54
N GLU A 157 -17.46 -8.58 40.71
CA GLU A 157 -18.90 -8.70 40.74
C GLU A 157 -19.33 -10.02 40.11
N ILE A 158 -20.27 -10.70 40.77
CA ILE A 158 -20.84 -11.95 40.28
C ILE A 158 -21.97 -11.60 39.32
N ASN A 159 -21.88 -12.14 38.10
CA ASN A 159 -22.94 -12.05 37.11
C ASN A 159 -24.22 -12.70 37.66
N PRO A 160 -25.32 -11.94 37.79
CA PRO A 160 -26.57 -12.45 38.35
C PRO A 160 -27.27 -13.49 37.48
N LEU A 161 -26.94 -13.58 36.18
CA LEU A 161 -27.53 -14.54 35.24
C LEU A 161 -26.89 -15.93 35.37
N THR A 162 -25.57 -16.00 35.40
CA THR A 162 -24.79 -17.26 35.39
C THR A 162 -24.25 -17.66 36.76
N GLY A 163 -24.08 -16.70 37.68
CA GLY A 163 -23.45 -16.92 38.97
C GLY A 163 -21.92 -17.05 38.93
N ASP A 164 -21.29 -16.71 37.80
CA ASP A 164 -19.83 -16.59 37.64
C ASP A 164 -19.38 -15.11 37.63
N ILE A 165 -18.13 -14.83 37.30
CA ILE A 165 -17.58 -13.45 37.27
C ILE A 165 -17.61 -12.81 35.86
N TYR A 166 -18.15 -13.50 34.86
CA TYR A 166 -18.01 -13.10 33.45
C TYR A 166 -19.28 -12.45 32.92
N PHE A 167 -19.12 -11.35 32.19
CA PHE A 167 -20.18 -10.62 31.52
C PHE A 167 -19.94 -10.62 29.99
N PRO A 168 -21.00 -10.70 29.18
CA PRO A 168 -20.89 -10.65 27.73
C PRO A 168 -20.65 -9.22 27.25
N ALA A 169 -19.69 -9.00 26.34
CA ALA A 169 -19.47 -7.70 25.75
C ALA A 169 -20.67 -7.27 24.88
N PRO A 170 -21.14 -6.01 24.98
CA PRO A 170 -22.25 -5.51 24.16
C PRO A 170 -21.82 -5.24 22.71
N TYR A 171 -20.54 -4.92 22.51
CA TYR A 171 -19.95 -4.62 21.21
C TYR A 171 -19.10 -5.80 20.72
N PRO A 172 -19.09 -6.06 19.42
CA PRO A 172 -18.28 -7.13 18.86
C PRO A 172 -16.81 -6.78 18.91
N SER A 173 -15.99 -7.83 18.99
CA SER A 173 -14.55 -7.71 18.80
C SER A 173 -14.25 -7.32 17.36
N GLN A 174 -13.21 -6.51 17.16
CA GLN A 174 -12.73 -6.10 15.84
C GLN A 174 -11.22 -6.28 15.74
N CYS A 175 -10.72 -7.34 16.37
CA CYS A 175 -9.30 -7.60 16.45
C CYS A 175 -8.78 -8.19 15.14
N VAL A 176 -7.59 -7.75 14.74
CA VAL A 176 -6.90 -8.29 13.58
C VAL A 176 -6.41 -9.70 13.90
N GLN A 177 -6.53 -10.62 12.94
CA GLN A 177 -6.08 -12.00 13.08
C GLN A 177 -4.62 -12.15 12.62
N PRO A 178 -3.64 -12.35 13.53
CA PRO A 178 -2.25 -12.56 13.16
C PRO A 178 -2.01 -13.99 12.64
N VAL A 179 -1.00 -14.10 11.77
CA VAL A 179 -0.53 -15.36 11.18
C VAL A 179 0.84 -15.71 11.76
N ALA A 180 1.03 -16.99 12.08
CA ALA A 180 2.31 -17.48 12.59
C ALA A 180 3.38 -17.55 11.48
N ASP A 181 4.64 -17.34 11.86
CA ASP A 181 5.78 -17.49 10.95
C ASP A 181 5.93 -18.93 10.45
N VAL A 182 5.49 -19.15 9.21
CA VAL A 182 5.56 -20.46 8.55
C VAL A 182 6.99 -20.92 8.30
N VAL A 183 7.94 -19.99 8.09
CA VAL A 183 9.34 -20.35 7.83
C VAL A 183 9.99 -20.86 9.11
N ARG A 184 9.65 -20.24 10.23
CA ARG A 184 10.19 -20.62 11.54
C ARG A 184 9.48 -21.81 12.16
N TRP A 185 8.15 -21.89 12.03
CA TRP A 185 7.31 -22.82 12.78
C TRP A 185 6.65 -23.91 11.93
N GLY A 186 6.73 -23.82 10.61
CA GLY A 186 6.01 -24.72 9.70
C GLY A 186 4.50 -24.48 9.72
N ASP A 187 3.73 -25.50 9.32
CA ASP A 187 2.28 -25.50 9.40
C ASP A 187 1.83 -25.79 10.85
N ILE A 188 1.20 -24.81 11.49
CA ILE A 188 0.66 -24.90 12.86
C ILE A 188 -0.86 -25.16 12.88
N SER A 189 -1.54 -25.19 11.73
CA SER A 189 -3.00 -25.34 11.64
C SER A 189 -3.49 -26.64 12.29
N SER A 190 -2.70 -27.71 12.23
CA SER A 190 -3.02 -28.97 12.92
C SER A 190 -2.96 -28.88 14.45
N LYS A 191 -2.18 -27.93 14.99
CA LYS A 191 -2.02 -27.70 16.42
C LYS A 191 -3.08 -26.73 16.95
N THR A 192 -3.37 -25.67 16.21
CA THR A 192 -4.37 -24.66 16.60
C THR A 192 -5.79 -25.05 16.23
N SER A 193 -5.97 -26.00 15.31
CA SER A 193 -7.26 -26.29 14.65
C SER A 193 -7.84 -25.09 13.90
N LEU A 194 -7.00 -24.10 13.57
CA LEU A 194 -7.36 -22.91 12.81
C LEU A 194 -6.72 -22.97 11.42
N PRO A 195 -7.41 -22.51 10.36
CA PRO A 195 -6.86 -22.48 9.01
C PRO A 195 -5.72 -21.45 8.90
N ALA A 196 -4.99 -21.50 7.77
CA ALA A 196 -4.02 -20.48 7.34
C ALA A 196 -2.99 -20.06 8.42
N ASN A 197 -2.53 -20.99 9.25
CA ASN A 197 -1.57 -20.72 10.33
C ASN A 197 -2.00 -19.61 11.31
N HIS A 198 -3.31 -19.44 11.53
CA HIS A 198 -3.82 -18.46 12.48
C HIS A 198 -3.39 -18.78 13.92
N LEU A 199 -3.01 -17.73 14.64
CA LEU A 199 -2.76 -17.78 16.07
C LEU A 199 -4.09 -17.57 16.83
N PRO A 200 -4.44 -18.43 17.80
CA PRO A 200 -5.68 -18.25 18.56
C PRO A 200 -5.62 -16.99 19.42
N LEU A 201 -6.72 -16.25 19.42
CA LEU A 201 -6.88 -14.99 20.15
C LEU A 201 -7.73 -15.19 21.41
N VAL A 202 -7.28 -14.59 22.51
CA VAL A 202 -8.08 -14.36 23.71
C VAL A 202 -8.67 -12.96 23.60
N ILE A 203 -10.00 -12.88 23.63
CA ILE A 203 -10.74 -11.63 23.46
C ILE A 203 -11.26 -11.19 24.84
N ALA A 204 -10.80 -10.04 25.30
CA ALA A 204 -11.27 -9.40 26.53
C ALA A 204 -11.93 -8.06 26.18
N TYR A 205 -12.93 -7.66 26.95
CA TYR A 205 -13.53 -6.33 26.84
C TYR A 205 -13.20 -5.51 28.08
N ASP A 206 -12.77 -4.28 27.88
CA ASP A 206 -12.57 -3.31 28.94
C ASP A 206 -13.84 -2.45 29.06
N SER A 207 -14.59 -2.66 30.15
CA SER A 207 -15.82 -1.93 30.41
C SER A 207 -15.62 -0.46 30.78
N THR A 208 -14.42 -0.07 31.23
CA THR A 208 -14.10 1.30 31.61
C THR A 208 -13.92 2.18 30.38
N TRP A 209 -13.29 1.62 29.34
CA TRP A 209 -12.98 2.33 28.09
C TRP A 209 -13.88 1.92 26.91
N GLU A 210 -14.83 1.03 27.16
CA GLU A 210 -15.74 0.46 26.16
C GLU A 210 -15.04 -0.11 24.92
N ARG A 211 -13.89 -0.78 25.13
CA ARG A 211 -13.03 -1.27 24.04
C ARG A 211 -12.75 -2.76 24.17
N THR A 212 -12.53 -3.41 23.03
CA THR A 212 -12.09 -4.81 23.00
C THR A 212 -10.57 -4.87 22.89
N GLU A 213 -9.96 -5.72 23.70
CA GLU A 213 -8.54 -6.04 23.70
C GLU A 213 -8.35 -7.50 23.32
N CYS A 214 -7.35 -7.77 22.49
CA CYS A 214 -7.03 -9.13 22.07
C CYS A 214 -5.56 -9.43 22.27
N GLU A 215 -5.30 -10.64 22.76
CA GLU A 215 -3.96 -11.17 22.96
C GLU A 215 -3.87 -12.56 22.33
N VAL A 216 -2.71 -12.95 21.80
CA VAL A 216 -2.48 -14.32 21.37
C VAL A 216 -2.44 -15.24 22.59
N ALA A 217 -3.17 -16.34 22.55
CA ALA A 217 -3.20 -17.29 23.65
C ALA A 217 -1.80 -17.89 23.88
N SER A 218 -1.15 -17.50 24.98
CA SER A 218 0.16 -18.05 25.39
C SER A 218 0.11 -19.57 25.63
N THR A 219 -1.09 -20.12 25.82
CA THR A 219 -1.38 -21.53 26.07
C THR A 219 -1.05 -22.48 24.93
N VAL A 220 -0.93 -21.98 23.69
CA VAL A 220 -0.55 -22.79 22.52
C VAL A 220 0.84 -23.43 22.66
N PHE A 221 1.70 -22.85 23.50
CA PHE A 221 3.11 -23.23 23.60
C PHE A 221 3.54 -23.75 25.00
N ILE A 222 2.60 -23.99 25.91
CA ILE A 222 2.89 -24.21 27.35
C ILE A 222 3.56 -25.55 27.68
N ALA A 223 3.65 -26.53 26.79
CA ALA A 223 4.50 -27.67 27.06
C ALA A 223 5.98 -27.27 26.91
N SER A 224 6.55 -26.72 27.97
CA SER A 224 7.99 -26.43 28.08
C SER A 224 8.80 -27.67 27.70
N GLY A 225 9.61 -27.56 26.64
CA GLY A 225 10.41 -28.67 26.12
C GLY A 225 9.75 -29.55 25.05
N ASP A 226 8.51 -29.25 24.63
CA ASP A 226 7.98 -29.87 23.41
C ASP A 226 8.70 -29.34 22.17
N SER A 227 8.87 -30.22 21.18
CA SER A 227 9.45 -29.89 19.88
C SER A 227 8.40 -30.00 18.79
N TRP A 228 8.25 -28.97 17.96
CA TRP A 228 7.46 -29.01 16.74
C TRP A 228 8.35 -28.71 15.55
N ASP A 229 8.32 -29.59 14.55
CA ASP A 229 9.15 -29.48 13.34
C ASP A 229 10.65 -29.22 13.62
N GLY A 230 11.18 -29.82 14.70
CA GLY A 230 12.57 -29.64 15.13
C GLY A 230 12.87 -28.36 15.92
N VAL A 231 11.87 -27.51 16.18
CA VAL A 231 11.98 -26.30 17.01
C VAL A 231 11.45 -26.56 18.41
N THR A 232 12.26 -26.29 19.43
CA THR A 232 11.91 -26.50 20.84
C THR A 232 11.26 -25.27 21.44
N TYR A 233 10.12 -25.44 22.13
CA TYR A 233 9.42 -24.36 22.83
C TYR A 233 10.08 -24.02 24.18
N TYR A 234 10.42 -22.74 24.36
CA TYR A 234 10.84 -22.20 25.65
C TYR A 234 9.63 -21.77 26.47
N SER A 235 9.77 -21.68 27.80
CA SER A 235 8.71 -21.21 28.71
C SER A 235 8.26 -19.77 28.44
N ASP A 236 9.11 -18.97 27.78
CA ASP A 236 8.90 -17.55 27.52
C ASP A 236 9.02 -17.28 26.00
N ILE A 237 7.96 -17.57 25.24
CA ILE A 237 7.87 -17.17 23.83
C ILE A 237 7.22 -15.78 23.77
N TYR A 238 7.93 -14.81 23.23
CA TYR A 238 7.40 -13.47 23.04
C TYR A 238 6.53 -13.40 21.79
N TYR A 239 5.58 -12.46 21.75
CA TYR A 239 4.68 -12.26 20.60
C TYR A 239 5.45 -12.15 19.27
N ASN A 240 6.54 -11.37 19.24
CA ASN A 240 7.39 -11.19 18.06
C ASN A 240 8.13 -12.46 17.59
N ASP A 241 8.25 -13.49 18.44
CA ASP A 241 8.78 -14.78 18.01
C ASP A 241 7.73 -15.62 17.28
N LEU A 242 6.44 -15.36 17.53
CA LEU A 242 5.32 -16.13 16.97
C LEU A 242 4.88 -15.62 15.61
N VAL A 243 4.86 -14.30 15.45
CA VAL A 243 4.38 -13.63 14.23
C VAL A 243 5.50 -13.48 13.19
N GLN A 244 5.12 -13.49 11.92
CA GLN A 244 6.05 -13.27 10.82
C GLN A 244 6.21 -11.77 10.54
N GLU A 245 7.42 -11.22 10.61
CA GLU A 245 7.67 -9.83 10.20
C GLU A 245 7.57 -9.67 8.67
N VAL A 246 6.99 -8.55 8.24
CA VAL A 246 6.96 -8.19 6.82
C VAL A 246 8.28 -7.52 6.45
N ASP A 247 9.13 -8.26 5.74
CA ASP A 247 10.42 -7.73 5.28
C ASP A 247 10.28 -6.81 4.05
N PHE A 248 10.86 -5.62 4.14
CA PHE A 248 10.88 -4.62 3.07
C PHE A 248 12.18 -4.52 2.31
N GLY A 249 13.28 -5.16 2.72
CA GLY A 249 14.58 -5.04 2.03
C GLY A 249 14.91 -3.62 1.58
N ARG A 250 15.02 -3.41 0.25
CA ARG A 250 15.32 -2.12 -0.42
C ARG A 250 14.13 -1.15 -0.52
N LEU A 251 12.92 -1.56 -0.15
CA LEU A 251 11.68 -0.76 -0.20
C LEU A 251 11.51 0.21 0.99
N ASN A 252 12.53 0.35 1.85
CA ASN A 252 12.58 1.39 2.90
C ASN A 252 12.52 2.83 2.36
N LEU A 253 12.58 2.99 1.05
CA LEU A 253 12.42 4.23 0.31
C LEU A 253 11.03 4.86 0.41
N GLY A 254 10.02 4.09 0.82
CA GLY A 254 8.68 4.64 1.10
C GLY A 254 8.64 5.67 2.24
N ARG A 255 9.72 5.79 3.04
CA ARG A 255 9.88 6.83 4.07
C ARG A 255 10.65 8.06 3.57
N ALA A 256 11.05 8.10 2.30
CA ALA A 256 11.71 9.26 1.73
C ALA A 256 10.71 10.43 1.66
N PRO A 257 11.18 11.69 1.81
CA PRO A 257 10.33 12.86 1.57
C PRO A 257 9.74 12.83 0.15
N ASP A 258 8.50 13.27 -0.01
CA ASP A 258 7.79 13.32 -1.32
C ASP A 258 8.66 13.92 -2.44
N ALA A 259 9.41 14.97 -2.11
CA ALA A 259 10.34 15.65 -3.02
C ALA A 259 11.42 14.74 -3.65
N VAL A 260 11.81 13.66 -2.98
CA VAL A 260 12.79 12.69 -3.50
C VAL A 260 12.14 11.80 -4.56
N LEU A 261 10.91 11.36 -4.31
CA LEU A 261 10.14 10.56 -5.26
C LEU A 261 9.75 11.40 -6.48
N ASP A 262 9.33 12.64 -6.28
CA ASP A 262 9.03 13.59 -7.36
C ASP A 262 10.24 13.83 -8.27
N HIS A 263 11.43 14.00 -7.69
CA HIS A 263 12.65 14.21 -8.47
C HIS A 263 13.01 12.97 -9.30
N ALA A 264 12.87 11.77 -8.74
CA ALA A 264 13.13 10.55 -9.48
C ALA A 264 12.10 10.27 -10.57
N PHE A 265 10.84 10.63 -10.33
CA PHE A 265 9.82 10.62 -11.36
C PHE A 265 10.19 11.55 -12.52
N ASP A 266 10.61 12.78 -12.21
CA ASP A 266 11.00 13.76 -13.22
C ASP A 266 12.22 13.29 -14.04
N GLU A 267 13.19 12.63 -13.38
CA GLU A 267 14.35 12.02 -14.03
C GLU A 267 13.91 10.91 -15.01
N ALA A 268 13.02 10.02 -14.57
CA ALA A 268 12.49 8.95 -15.40
C ALA A 268 11.71 9.50 -16.61
N VAL A 269 10.84 10.50 -16.42
CA VAL A 269 10.08 11.14 -17.50
C VAL A 269 11.01 11.82 -18.50
N SER A 270 12.07 12.49 -18.03
CA SER A 270 13.08 13.09 -18.90
C SER A 270 13.80 12.02 -19.75
N ASN A 271 14.17 10.89 -19.14
CA ASN A 271 14.81 9.78 -19.83
C ASN A 271 13.88 9.17 -20.90
N ILE A 272 12.59 8.99 -20.59
CA ILE A 272 11.57 8.50 -21.52
C ILE A 272 11.39 9.47 -22.69
N ASN A 273 11.26 10.77 -22.40
CA ASN A 273 11.08 11.82 -23.42
C ASN A 273 12.31 11.95 -24.32
N ASN A 274 13.52 11.67 -23.82
CA ASN A 274 14.75 11.70 -24.62
C ASN A 274 15.06 10.38 -25.34
N ALA A 275 14.34 9.29 -25.04
CA ALA A 275 14.56 7.99 -25.67
C ALA A 275 14.25 8.01 -27.17
N LYS A 276 15.07 7.35 -27.98
CA LYS A 276 14.84 7.18 -29.42
C LYS A 276 13.78 6.12 -29.70
N SER A 277 13.82 5.02 -28.96
CA SER A 277 12.80 3.98 -28.98
C SER A 277 12.58 3.42 -27.57
N ILE A 278 11.36 2.93 -27.32
CA ILE A 278 10.95 2.36 -26.04
C ILE A 278 10.43 0.95 -26.32
N SER A 279 10.99 -0.04 -25.63
CA SER A 279 10.59 -1.46 -25.71
C SER A 279 10.47 -2.05 -24.30
N LEU A 280 10.12 -3.33 -24.18
CA LEU A 280 9.97 -4.03 -22.90
C LEU A 280 11.04 -5.10 -22.73
N ASP A 281 11.54 -5.25 -21.51
CA ASP A 281 12.38 -6.36 -21.10
C ASP A 281 11.55 -7.64 -20.84
N ALA A 282 12.20 -8.78 -20.65
CA ALA A 282 11.58 -10.06 -20.29
C ALA A 282 10.72 -10.00 -19.01
N SER A 283 11.07 -9.11 -18.07
CA SER A 283 10.29 -8.84 -16.86
C SER A 283 9.26 -7.74 -17.01
N GLY A 284 9.09 -7.15 -18.20
CA GLY A 284 8.15 -6.06 -18.49
C GLY A 284 8.69 -4.63 -18.29
N ARG A 285 9.97 -4.47 -17.90
CA ARG A 285 10.56 -3.14 -17.62
C ARG A 285 10.72 -2.33 -18.89
N LEU A 286 10.62 -1.01 -18.79
CA LEU A 286 10.86 -0.11 -19.93
C LEU A 286 12.35 -0.11 -20.29
N LEU A 287 12.65 -0.55 -21.51
CA LEU A 287 13.95 -0.48 -22.16
C LEU A 287 14.00 0.77 -23.03
N LEU A 288 14.84 1.72 -22.63
CA LEU A 288 15.05 2.97 -23.33
C LEU A 288 16.30 2.84 -24.19
N THR A 289 16.14 3.10 -25.49
CA THR A 289 17.25 3.15 -26.44
C THR A 289 17.62 4.60 -26.69
N THR A 290 18.87 4.97 -26.44
CA THR A 290 19.39 6.34 -26.66
C THR A 290 20.63 6.30 -27.54
N ASP A 291 20.83 7.37 -28.31
CA ASP A 291 22.04 7.56 -29.10
C ASP A 291 23.10 8.24 -28.21
N ILE A 292 24.28 7.64 -28.12
CA ILE A 292 25.44 8.21 -27.43
C ILE A 292 26.25 9.01 -28.44
N TYR A 293 26.51 10.26 -28.08
CA TYR A 293 27.37 11.17 -28.82
C TYR A 293 28.66 11.42 -28.05
N ASP A 294 29.75 11.65 -28.78
CA ASP A 294 31.02 12.07 -28.21
C ASP A 294 30.87 13.49 -27.65
N GLU A 295 31.21 13.66 -26.38
CA GLU A 295 31.07 14.93 -25.65
C GLU A 295 32.11 15.98 -26.08
N PHE A 296 33.19 15.57 -26.76
CA PHE A 296 34.29 16.45 -27.15
C PHE A 296 34.49 16.60 -28.66
N LEU A 297 34.01 15.63 -29.45
CA LEU A 297 34.13 15.66 -30.91
C LEU A 297 32.85 16.17 -31.58
N THR A 298 33.02 17.20 -32.41
CA THR A 298 31.96 17.71 -33.28
C THR A 298 32.33 17.49 -34.75
N ASN A 299 31.32 17.18 -35.55
CA ASN A 299 31.40 17.17 -36.99
C ASN A 299 31.74 18.58 -37.52
N PRO A 300 32.22 18.70 -38.77
CA PRO A 300 32.52 20.00 -39.39
C PRO A 300 31.33 20.98 -39.45
N ASP A 301 30.10 20.49 -39.28
CA ASP A 301 28.85 21.26 -39.21
C ASP A 301 28.45 21.70 -37.80
N GLY A 302 29.24 21.34 -36.77
CA GLY A 302 29.00 21.67 -35.37
C GLY A 302 28.10 20.69 -34.62
N THR A 303 27.62 19.62 -35.27
CA THR A 303 26.85 18.56 -34.59
C THR A 303 27.77 17.61 -33.82
N PRO A 304 27.39 17.10 -32.64
CA PRO A 304 28.21 16.16 -31.89
C PRO A 304 28.32 14.82 -32.65
N VAL A 305 29.48 14.16 -32.56
CA VAL A 305 29.76 12.92 -33.30
C VAL A 305 29.02 11.76 -32.67
N TYR A 306 28.18 11.07 -33.44
CA TYR A 306 27.51 9.84 -33.00
C TYR A 306 28.53 8.71 -32.81
N ILE A 307 28.48 8.03 -31.66
CA ILE A 307 29.35 6.89 -31.33
C ILE A 307 28.59 5.59 -31.57
N GLU A 308 27.55 5.36 -30.78
CA GLU A 308 26.78 4.12 -30.77
C GLU A 308 25.39 4.35 -30.18
N THR A 309 24.52 3.37 -30.35
CA THR A 309 23.21 3.34 -29.70
C THR A 309 23.29 2.38 -28.53
N VAL A 310 22.78 2.80 -27.37
CA VAL A 310 22.78 2.00 -26.15
C VAL A 310 21.36 1.85 -25.64
N THR A 311 21.00 0.62 -25.29
CA THR A 311 19.72 0.29 -24.67
C THR A 311 19.94 0.02 -23.19
N LYS A 312 19.15 0.68 -22.34
CA LYS A 312 19.18 0.51 -20.88
C LYS A 312 17.76 0.41 -20.35
N ALA A 313 17.57 -0.49 -19.39
CA ALA A 313 16.34 -0.53 -18.60
C ALA A 313 16.34 0.62 -17.59
N ILE A 314 15.15 1.11 -17.26
CA ILE A 314 14.95 1.88 -16.02
C ILE A 314 15.18 0.92 -14.84
N ASP A 315 16.39 0.90 -14.31
CA ASP A 315 16.85 -0.04 -13.26
C ASP A 315 17.02 0.64 -11.89
N SER A 316 16.68 1.93 -11.77
CA SER A 316 16.65 2.61 -10.48
C SER A 316 15.40 2.19 -9.70
N ALA A 317 15.63 1.67 -8.49
CA ALA A 317 14.53 1.34 -7.58
C ALA A 317 13.68 2.56 -7.24
N LEU A 318 14.28 3.75 -7.16
CA LEU A 318 13.57 5.00 -6.84
C LEU A 318 12.69 5.47 -8.00
N GLU A 319 13.20 5.41 -9.24
CA GLU A 319 12.44 5.78 -10.44
C GLU A 319 11.25 4.84 -10.64
N ASN A 320 11.48 3.52 -10.54
CA ASN A 320 10.41 2.53 -10.68
C ASN A 320 9.34 2.69 -9.60
N LEU A 321 9.74 2.93 -8.34
CA LEU A 321 8.78 3.19 -7.27
C LEU A 321 7.96 4.46 -7.51
N ALA A 322 8.59 5.52 -8.01
CA ALA A 322 7.91 6.79 -8.28
C ALA A 322 6.90 6.66 -9.44
N ILE A 323 7.25 5.96 -10.51
CA ILE A 323 6.34 5.65 -11.63
C ILE A 323 5.17 4.79 -11.14
N TYR A 324 5.43 3.77 -10.30
CA TYR A 324 4.39 2.96 -9.68
C TYR A 324 3.39 3.80 -8.90
N ILE A 325 3.87 4.72 -8.04
CA ILE A 325 3.00 5.59 -7.23
C ILE A 325 2.13 6.47 -8.12
N LYS A 326 2.74 7.11 -9.15
CA LYS A 326 2.01 8.00 -10.06
C LYS A 326 0.93 7.24 -10.80
N LEU A 327 1.27 6.07 -11.35
CA LEU A 327 0.32 5.22 -12.06
C LEU A 327 -0.83 4.77 -11.15
N MET A 328 -0.54 4.26 -9.95
CA MET A 328 -1.57 3.78 -9.02
C MET A 328 -2.48 4.89 -8.49
N LYS A 329 -1.99 6.12 -8.35
CA LYS A 329 -2.78 7.26 -7.85
C LYS A 329 -3.59 7.94 -8.95
N ASP A 330 -3.01 8.10 -10.13
CA ASP A 330 -3.54 8.98 -11.17
C ASP A 330 -4.05 8.21 -12.39
N GLY A 331 -3.77 6.90 -12.49
CA GLY A 331 -4.09 6.09 -13.66
C GLY A 331 -3.17 6.31 -14.86
N HIS A 332 -2.37 7.38 -14.86
CA HIS A 332 -1.51 7.77 -15.97
C HIS A 332 -0.18 8.37 -15.48
N LEU A 333 0.80 8.51 -16.38
CA LEU A 333 2.12 9.08 -16.11
C LEU A 333 2.24 10.57 -16.46
N ILE A 334 1.15 11.25 -16.80
CA ILE A 334 1.17 12.68 -17.13
C ILE A 334 1.29 13.51 -15.84
N THR A 335 2.25 14.43 -15.80
CA THR A 335 2.35 15.45 -14.74
C THR A 335 1.32 16.55 -15.02
N PRO A 336 0.31 16.75 -14.14
CA PRO A 336 -0.65 17.85 -14.25
C PRO A 336 0.02 19.21 -14.22
N ALA A 337 -0.54 20.18 -14.95
CA ALA A 337 0.07 21.51 -15.06
C ALA A 337 0.24 22.19 -13.70
N ASP A 338 -0.74 22.12 -12.80
CA ASP A 338 -0.70 22.67 -11.44
C ASP A 338 0.39 22.03 -10.54
N GLU A 339 0.81 20.79 -10.84
CA GLU A 339 1.89 20.08 -10.15
C GLU A 339 3.28 20.34 -10.75
N ARG A 340 3.39 21.05 -11.88
CA ARG A 340 4.69 21.34 -12.55
C ARG A 340 5.54 22.41 -11.88
N GLY A 341 5.10 22.91 -10.72
CA GLY A 341 5.85 23.82 -9.87
C GLY A 341 7.21 23.26 -9.45
N ALA A 342 8.11 24.14 -9.00
CA ALA A 342 9.42 23.71 -8.53
C ALA A 342 9.27 22.81 -7.28
N ILE A 343 10.02 21.72 -7.23
CA ILE A 343 10.02 20.83 -6.06
C ILE A 343 10.56 21.60 -4.86
N ASP A 344 9.70 21.90 -3.88
CA ASP A 344 10.14 22.50 -2.63
C ASP A 344 10.75 21.45 -1.71
N ARG A 345 12.08 21.40 -1.69
CA ARG A 345 12.85 20.50 -0.81
C ARG A 345 12.87 20.97 0.66
N SER A 346 12.33 22.15 0.96
CA SER A 346 12.47 22.83 2.26
C SER A 346 11.41 22.42 3.29
N ILE A 347 10.14 22.34 2.91
CA ILE A 347 9.05 22.31 3.89
C ILE A 347 8.85 20.93 4.53
N ARG A 348 9.07 19.84 3.79
CA ARG A 348 8.93 18.45 4.30
C ARG A 348 10.25 17.67 4.41
N GLY A 349 11.34 18.20 3.83
CA GLY A 349 12.65 17.54 3.74
C GLY A 349 13.65 17.90 4.84
N GLY A 350 13.29 18.74 5.81
CA GLY A 350 14.11 19.00 6.99
C GLY A 350 15.36 19.87 6.76
N ILE A 351 15.36 20.77 5.77
CA ILE A 351 16.39 21.82 5.72
C ILE A 351 15.95 22.91 6.71
N PRO A 352 16.68 23.14 7.81
CA PRO A 352 16.29 24.15 8.76
C PRO A 352 16.40 25.54 8.11
N LEU A 353 15.44 26.42 8.40
CA LEU A 353 15.22 27.72 7.76
C LEU A 353 16.51 28.58 7.62
N TRP A 354 17.42 28.50 8.59
CA TRP A 354 18.69 29.23 8.58
C TRP A 354 19.66 28.79 7.46
N LYS A 355 19.61 27.52 7.04
CA LYS A 355 20.43 26.98 5.94
C LYS A 355 19.84 27.28 4.57
N LEU A 356 18.53 27.53 4.50
CA LEU A 356 17.83 27.98 3.29
C LEU A 356 18.19 29.43 2.94
N LEU A 357 18.42 30.29 3.94
CA LEU A 357 18.87 31.68 3.76
C LEU A 357 20.33 31.83 3.28
N GLU A 358 21.15 30.79 3.45
CA GLU A 358 22.56 30.78 3.03
C GLU A 358 22.77 30.21 1.61
N LEU A 359 21.74 29.65 1.00
CA LEU A 359 21.79 29.20 -0.39
C LEU A 359 21.63 30.41 -1.32
N GLU A 360 22.73 30.79 -1.97
CA GLU A 360 22.77 31.86 -2.98
C GLU A 360 22.05 31.47 -4.28
N ASP A 361 21.78 30.17 -4.46
CA ASP A 361 20.97 29.61 -5.55
C ASP A 361 19.67 29.03 -4.98
N GLY A 362 18.54 29.61 -5.38
CA GLY A 362 17.21 29.19 -4.93
C GLY A 362 16.81 27.83 -5.54
N PRO A 363 15.66 27.25 -5.12
CA PRO A 363 15.12 26.06 -5.78
C PRO A 363 14.98 26.32 -7.29
N SER A 364 15.23 25.29 -8.11
CA SER A 364 15.22 25.41 -9.58
C SER A 364 13.97 26.14 -10.07
N LYS A 365 14.15 27.14 -10.93
CA LYS A 365 13.03 27.87 -11.55
C LYS A 365 12.39 27.11 -12.71
N SER A 366 13.01 26.03 -13.18
CA SER A 366 12.51 25.20 -14.28
C SER A 366 11.18 24.54 -13.90
N LEU A 367 10.29 24.42 -14.88
CA LEU A 367 9.09 23.61 -14.72
C LEU A 367 9.49 22.13 -14.65
N ARG A 368 8.73 21.34 -13.89
CA ARG A 368 8.88 19.88 -13.92
C ARG A 368 8.51 19.35 -15.30
N PRO A 369 9.18 18.31 -15.80
CA PRO A 369 8.84 17.69 -17.07
C PRO A 369 7.46 17.02 -17.00
N THR A 370 6.79 16.96 -18.14
CA THR A 370 5.60 16.13 -18.35
C THR A 370 5.86 15.16 -19.48
N ILE A 371 5.27 13.97 -19.44
CA ILE A 371 5.51 12.91 -20.42
C ILE A 371 4.95 13.30 -21.79
N ASP A 372 5.68 12.99 -22.86
CA ASP A 372 5.21 13.23 -24.22
C ASP A 372 4.15 12.18 -24.60
N ILE A 373 2.88 12.61 -24.58
CA ILE A 373 1.72 11.77 -24.86
C ILE A 373 1.78 11.18 -26.28
N ALA A 374 2.13 12.00 -27.28
CA ALA A 374 2.14 11.56 -28.67
C ALA A 374 3.22 10.51 -28.90
N LYS A 375 4.38 10.71 -28.28
CA LYS A 375 5.50 9.75 -28.33
C LYS A 375 5.14 8.42 -27.66
N MET A 376 4.52 8.44 -26.48
CA MET A 376 4.09 7.22 -25.81
C MET A 376 3.03 6.46 -26.61
N GLN A 377 2.09 7.18 -27.24
CA GLN A 377 1.11 6.59 -28.16
C GLN A 377 1.77 5.98 -29.39
N GLU A 378 2.80 6.63 -29.97
CA GLU A 378 3.53 6.10 -31.13
C GLU A 378 4.16 4.73 -30.85
N PHE A 379 4.68 4.51 -29.65
CA PHE A 379 5.28 3.23 -29.22
C PHE A 379 4.25 2.21 -28.69
N GLY A 380 2.95 2.49 -28.79
CA GLY A 380 1.90 1.59 -28.33
C GLY A 380 1.72 1.57 -26.81
N LEU A 381 2.31 2.52 -26.09
CA LEU A 381 2.17 2.70 -24.63
C LEU A 381 1.12 3.76 -24.28
N GLY A 382 0.09 3.90 -25.14
CA GLY A 382 -0.96 4.89 -24.99
C GLY A 382 -1.76 4.76 -23.68
N ASN A 383 -1.87 3.54 -23.13
CA ASN A 383 -2.57 3.27 -21.87
C ASN A 383 -1.89 4.00 -20.69
N LEU A 384 -0.56 4.15 -20.71
CA LEU A 384 0.16 4.86 -19.63
C LEU A 384 -0.05 6.38 -19.66
N VAL A 385 -0.74 6.92 -20.67
CA VAL A 385 -0.96 8.35 -20.90
C VAL A 385 -2.41 8.64 -21.28
N ASP A 386 -3.35 7.81 -20.83
CA ASP A 386 -4.77 7.84 -21.22
C ASP A 386 -5.65 8.76 -20.34
N ALA A 387 -5.06 9.85 -19.85
CA ALA A 387 -5.74 10.81 -18.98
C ALA A 387 -6.99 11.43 -19.62
N SER A 388 -7.96 11.80 -18.78
CA SER A 388 -9.16 12.51 -19.21
C SER A 388 -8.86 13.97 -19.55
N ASN A 389 -9.42 14.45 -20.66
CA ASN A 389 -9.37 15.86 -21.10
C ASN A 389 -7.96 16.43 -21.36
N PRO A 390 -7.09 15.74 -22.14
CA PRO A 390 -5.81 16.33 -22.52
C PRO A 390 -6.05 17.55 -23.44
N THR A 391 -5.44 18.67 -23.09
CA THR A 391 -5.54 19.95 -23.78
C THR A 391 -4.17 20.61 -23.91
N THR A 392 -4.06 21.51 -24.88
CA THR A 392 -2.95 22.46 -24.90
C THR A 392 -3.18 23.49 -23.81
N TYR A 393 -2.13 23.78 -23.04
CA TYR A 393 -2.12 24.81 -22.02
C TYR A 393 -0.81 25.58 -22.06
N TRP A 394 -0.83 26.77 -21.47
CA TRP A 394 0.33 27.65 -21.35
C TRP A 394 0.63 27.88 -19.88
N THR A 395 1.89 27.68 -19.51
CA THR A 395 2.35 27.87 -18.14
C THR A 395 3.26 29.09 -18.04
N THR A 396 3.03 29.90 -17.01
CA THR A 396 3.86 31.04 -16.66
C THR A 396 4.02 31.15 -15.14
N ARG A 397 4.84 32.10 -14.70
CA ARG A 397 4.98 32.43 -13.27
C ARG A 397 4.51 33.86 -13.02
N ASP A 398 3.80 34.06 -11.91
CA ASP A 398 3.44 35.40 -11.45
C ASP A 398 4.66 36.16 -10.86
N ALA A 399 4.43 37.39 -10.40
CA ALA A 399 5.49 38.22 -9.83
C ALA A 399 6.04 37.65 -8.50
N GLU A 400 5.25 36.81 -7.84
CA GLU A 400 5.53 36.12 -6.58
C GLU A 400 6.21 34.75 -6.79
N GLY A 401 6.30 34.27 -8.04
CA GLY A 401 6.93 33.01 -8.43
C GLY A 401 5.99 31.78 -8.44
N ASN A 402 4.71 31.98 -8.15
CA ASN A 402 3.69 30.93 -8.22
C ASN A 402 3.40 30.56 -9.66
N LEU A 403 2.99 29.31 -9.85
CA LEU A 403 2.62 28.78 -11.14
C LEU A 403 1.24 29.30 -11.57
N VAL A 404 1.14 29.83 -12.80
CA VAL A 404 -0.12 30.23 -13.42
C VAL A 404 -0.33 29.40 -14.68
N VAL A 405 -1.47 28.71 -14.74
CA VAL A 405 -1.88 27.89 -15.88
C VAL A 405 -3.00 28.61 -16.64
N SER A 406 -2.82 28.77 -17.95
CA SER A 406 -3.77 29.41 -18.86
C SER A 406 -4.15 28.48 -20.00
N LEU A 407 -5.41 28.51 -20.42
CA LEU A 407 -5.89 27.87 -21.66
C LEU A 407 -5.84 28.83 -22.86
N GLU A 408 -5.42 30.06 -22.63
CA GLU A 408 -5.21 31.07 -23.67
C GLU A 408 -3.71 31.31 -23.85
N THR A 409 -3.31 31.52 -25.10
CA THR A 409 -1.93 31.86 -25.47
C THR A 409 -1.49 33.13 -24.75
N CYS A 410 -0.31 33.11 -24.14
CA CYS A 410 0.27 34.27 -23.48
C CYS A 410 1.73 34.49 -23.88
N GLU A 411 2.16 35.77 -23.89
CA GLU A 411 3.50 36.17 -24.30
C GLU A 411 4.52 35.77 -23.22
N GLY A 412 5.53 34.97 -23.60
CA GLY A 412 6.55 34.46 -22.68
C GLY A 412 6.16 33.19 -21.91
N CYS A 413 5.02 32.59 -22.23
CA CYS A 413 4.57 31.33 -21.62
C CYS A 413 5.14 30.10 -22.36
N GLU A 414 5.38 29.03 -21.62
CA GLU A 414 5.74 27.72 -22.18
C GLU A 414 4.48 26.97 -22.61
N GLU A 415 4.37 26.63 -23.89
CA GLU A 415 3.28 25.80 -24.43
C GLU A 415 3.53 24.33 -24.08
N SER A 416 2.50 23.62 -23.63
CA SER A 416 2.57 22.20 -23.34
C SER A 416 1.25 21.51 -23.65
N TYR A 417 1.29 20.21 -23.94
CA TYR A 417 0.12 19.39 -24.17
C TYR A 417 -0.01 18.35 -23.05
N GLY A 418 -1.16 18.29 -22.39
CA GLY A 418 -1.40 17.39 -21.26
C GLY A 418 -2.65 17.77 -20.48
N ILE A 419 -2.67 17.54 -19.17
CA ILE A 419 -3.82 17.91 -18.31
C ILE A 419 -3.47 19.09 -17.41
N THR A 420 -4.47 19.93 -17.09
CA THR A 420 -4.27 21.10 -16.22
C THR A 420 -4.31 20.76 -14.75
N THR A 421 -5.17 19.81 -14.37
CA THR A 421 -5.45 19.36 -13.01
C THR A 421 -5.81 17.88 -13.07
N LYS A 422 -5.53 17.14 -12.01
CA LYS A 422 -5.92 15.72 -11.90
C LYS A 422 -7.44 15.54 -11.99
N SER A 423 -7.89 14.52 -12.71
CA SER A 423 -9.29 14.08 -12.75
C SER A 423 -9.55 13.01 -11.68
N ALA A 424 -10.67 13.12 -10.98
CA ALA A 424 -11.10 12.13 -9.99
C ALA A 424 -11.63 10.83 -10.63
N ASN A 425 -11.80 10.79 -11.96
CA ASN A 425 -12.23 9.61 -12.69
C ASN A 425 -11.06 8.84 -13.31
N ASP A 426 -9.85 9.40 -13.26
CA ASP A 426 -8.67 8.77 -13.83
C ASP A 426 -8.12 7.79 -12.78
N PHE A 427 -8.20 6.51 -13.12
CA PHE A 427 -7.78 5.39 -12.28
C PHE A 427 -7.08 4.35 -13.17
N PRO A 428 -6.16 3.55 -12.62
CA PRO A 428 -5.54 2.45 -13.35
C PRO A 428 -6.59 1.57 -14.02
N SER A 429 -6.38 1.26 -15.29
CA SER A 429 -7.15 0.28 -16.05
C SER A 429 -6.47 -1.09 -16.02
N ASP A 430 -7.16 -2.12 -16.52
CA ASP A 430 -6.63 -3.49 -16.60
C ASP A 430 -5.25 -3.56 -17.29
N ALA A 431 -5.04 -2.73 -18.31
CA ALA A 431 -3.77 -2.71 -19.06
C ALA A 431 -2.61 -2.04 -18.32
N ASP A 432 -2.89 -1.29 -17.25
CA ASP A 432 -1.87 -0.57 -16.46
C ASP A 432 -1.28 -1.44 -15.35
N PHE A 433 -2.06 -2.37 -14.81
CA PHE A 433 -1.57 -3.29 -13.77
C PHE A 433 -0.37 -4.13 -14.20
N PRO A 434 -0.30 -4.65 -15.46
CA PRO A 434 0.91 -5.23 -16.04
C PRO A 434 2.18 -4.39 -15.91
N PHE A 435 2.07 -3.07 -15.96
CA PHE A 435 3.20 -2.17 -15.79
C PHE A 435 3.42 -1.83 -14.32
N ALA A 436 2.35 -1.55 -13.57
CA ALA A 436 2.41 -1.25 -12.14
C ALA A 436 3.10 -2.37 -11.35
N ALA A 437 2.72 -3.63 -11.59
CA ALA A 437 3.32 -4.77 -10.90
C ALA A 437 4.80 -4.98 -11.30
N THR A 438 5.18 -4.70 -12.56
CA THR A 438 6.59 -4.69 -12.95
C THR A 438 7.39 -3.57 -12.26
N PHE A 439 6.82 -2.37 -12.13
CA PHE A 439 7.50 -1.25 -11.49
C PHE A 439 7.74 -1.50 -10.00
N VAL A 440 6.75 -2.01 -9.26
CA VAL A 440 6.97 -2.40 -7.86
C VAL A 440 7.97 -3.55 -7.74
N ALA A 441 7.90 -4.57 -8.62
CA ALA A 441 8.86 -5.67 -8.62
C ALA A 441 10.29 -5.18 -8.88
N SER A 442 10.45 -4.21 -9.77
CA SER A 442 11.76 -3.62 -10.10
C SER A 442 12.30 -2.72 -8.98
N ALA A 443 11.43 -2.17 -8.14
CA ALA A 443 11.81 -1.45 -6.93
C ALA A 443 12.12 -2.40 -5.75
N ALA A 444 11.56 -3.60 -5.76
CA ALA A 444 11.71 -4.60 -4.70
C ALA A 444 13.13 -5.19 -4.64
N ASP A 445 13.44 -5.83 -3.51
CA ASP A 445 14.67 -6.62 -3.42
C ASP A 445 14.52 -7.98 -4.12
N LYS A 446 15.59 -8.45 -4.76
CA LYS A 446 15.58 -9.68 -5.59
C LYS A 446 15.49 -10.97 -4.77
N SER A 447 15.62 -10.88 -3.45
CA SER A 447 15.80 -12.04 -2.57
C SER A 447 14.50 -12.52 -1.90
N SER A 448 13.48 -11.66 -1.82
CA SER A 448 12.26 -11.91 -1.04
C SER A 448 11.03 -11.94 -1.94
N SER A 449 10.09 -12.84 -1.69
CA SER A 449 8.83 -12.88 -2.46
C SER A 449 7.93 -11.66 -2.19
N MET A 450 7.10 -11.30 -3.16
CA MET A 450 6.10 -10.24 -3.03
C MET A 450 4.81 -10.82 -2.45
N THR A 451 4.51 -10.49 -1.19
CA THR A 451 3.29 -10.94 -0.51
C THR A 451 2.21 -9.85 -0.52
N MET A 452 0.96 -10.25 -0.29
CA MET A 452 -0.16 -9.33 -0.16
C MET A 452 0.07 -8.28 0.93
N ASP A 453 0.59 -8.69 2.09
CA ASP A 453 0.94 -7.74 3.16
C ASP A 453 1.94 -6.70 2.69
N LYS A 454 3.01 -7.09 1.98
CA LYS A 454 4.01 -6.13 1.46
C LYS A 454 3.35 -5.08 0.58
N VAL A 455 2.48 -5.50 -0.35
CA VAL A 455 1.76 -4.58 -1.25
C VAL A 455 0.84 -3.65 -0.46
N VAL A 456 0.05 -4.18 0.48
CA VAL A 456 -0.89 -3.36 1.27
C VAL A 456 -0.15 -2.35 2.13
N TYR A 457 0.89 -2.78 2.86
CA TYR A 457 1.67 -1.88 3.69
C TYR A 457 2.40 -0.82 2.86
N MET A 458 2.98 -1.22 1.73
CA MET A 458 3.64 -0.28 0.83
C MET A 458 2.64 0.76 0.31
N ASN A 459 1.46 0.33 -0.14
CA ASN A 459 0.42 1.24 -0.59
C ASN A 459 -0.06 2.19 0.51
N SER A 460 -0.12 1.72 1.76
CA SER A 460 -0.44 2.56 2.92
C SER A 460 0.63 3.61 3.20
N ILE A 461 1.91 3.23 3.17
CA ILE A 461 3.03 4.16 3.41
C ILE A 461 3.12 5.21 2.29
N LEU A 462 2.90 4.79 1.04
CA LEU A 462 2.98 5.66 -0.13
C LEU A 462 1.71 6.51 -0.34
N GLY A 463 0.69 6.35 0.51
CA GLY A 463 -0.58 7.08 0.43
C GLY A 463 -1.46 6.69 -0.77
N ILE A 464 -1.28 5.48 -1.31
CA ILE A 464 -2.22 4.87 -2.27
C ILE A 464 -3.45 4.36 -1.51
N ASN A 465 -3.23 3.67 -0.38
CA ASN A 465 -4.31 3.42 0.58
C ASN A 465 -4.45 4.67 1.47
N LEU A 466 -5.69 5.12 1.67
CA LEU A 466 -6.00 6.28 2.51
C LEU A 466 -6.34 5.78 3.90
N VAL A 467 -5.32 5.76 4.74
CA VAL A 467 -5.39 5.08 6.03
C VAL A 467 -4.83 5.94 7.17
N VAL A 468 -4.03 6.94 6.84
CA VAL A 468 -3.64 8.03 7.74
C VAL A 468 -4.20 9.34 7.24
N GLY A 469 -4.46 10.27 8.17
CA GLY A 469 -4.91 11.62 7.85
C GLY A 469 -6.42 11.77 7.72
N TYR A 470 -6.83 12.82 7.02
CA TYR A 470 -8.23 13.23 6.85
C TYR A 470 -8.55 13.47 5.38
N SER A 471 -9.82 13.34 5.03
CA SER A 471 -10.29 13.56 3.65
C SER A 471 -10.10 14.98 3.16
N GLU A 472 -10.12 15.95 4.07
CA GLU A 472 -10.03 17.37 3.76
C GLU A 472 -9.29 18.11 4.88
N TYR A 473 -8.48 19.09 4.47
CA TYR A 473 -7.76 19.99 5.34
C TYR A 473 -8.08 21.44 4.96
N ASP A 474 -8.10 22.32 5.94
CA ASP A 474 -8.21 23.76 5.71
C ASP A 474 -6.86 24.39 5.33
N GLU A 475 -6.85 25.71 5.09
CA GLU A 475 -5.66 26.47 4.71
C GLU A 475 -4.53 26.44 5.76
N ASN A 476 -4.84 26.08 7.01
CA ASN A 476 -3.88 25.98 8.11
C ASN A 476 -3.33 24.55 8.29
N GLY A 477 -3.84 23.59 7.51
CA GLY A 477 -3.48 22.17 7.63
C GLY A 477 -4.24 21.43 8.73
N ASP A 478 -5.32 22.03 9.26
CA ASP A 478 -6.21 21.39 10.22
C ASP A 478 -7.37 20.68 9.49
N PRO A 479 -7.90 19.55 10.00
CA PRO A 479 -9.00 18.86 9.35
C PRO A 479 -10.28 19.69 9.36
N THR A 480 -10.98 19.74 8.22
CA THR A 480 -12.23 20.51 8.12
C THR A 480 -13.34 19.93 9.01
N PRO A 481 -14.30 20.73 9.50
CA PRO A 481 -15.44 20.21 10.24
C PRO A 481 -16.28 19.27 9.36
N GLY A 482 -16.19 17.96 9.64
CA GLY A 482 -16.84 16.90 8.83
C GLY A 482 -15.87 16.06 7.99
N ALA A 483 -14.56 16.34 8.04
CA ALA A 483 -13.56 15.52 7.37
C ALA A 483 -13.58 14.08 7.89
N ILE A 484 -13.54 13.12 6.98
CA ILE A 484 -13.46 11.70 7.30
C ILE A 484 -12.05 11.41 7.77
N SER A 485 -11.90 10.89 8.98
CA SER A 485 -10.62 10.40 9.48
C SER A 485 -10.32 9.04 8.87
N TYR A 486 -9.24 8.95 8.10
CA TYR A 486 -8.80 7.71 7.45
C TYR A 486 -8.23 6.70 8.45
N ALA A 487 -7.77 7.15 9.62
CA ALA A 487 -7.39 6.27 10.72
C ALA A 487 -8.59 5.49 11.28
N LYS A 488 -9.80 6.05 11.18
CA LYS A 488 -11.05 5.42 11.63
C LYS A 488 -11.77 4.68 10.50
N ASN A 489 -11.70 5.23 9.29
CA ASN A 489 -12.33 4.70 8.10
C ASN A 489 -11.26 4.51 7.02
N PRO A 490 -10.42 3.47 7.15
CA PRO A 490 -9.38 3.21 6.17
C PRO A 490 -10.01 2.86 4.82
N VAL A 491 -9.47 3.44 3.75
CA VAL A 491 -9.86 3.16 2.37
C VAL A 491 -8.69 2.45 1.70
N TYR A 492 -8.90 1.17 1.40
CA TYR A 492 -7.93 0.36 0.66
C TYR A 492 -8.17 0.48 -0.84
N PHE A 493 -7.09 0.42 -1.61
CA PHE A 493 -7.17 0.39 -3.06
C PHE A 493 -7.90 -0.88 -3.52
N ASN A 494 -8.95 -0.70 -4.33
CA ASN A 494 -9.76 -1.81 -4.82
C ASN A 494 -9.23 -2.32 -6.15
N TYR A 495 -8.49 -3.43 -6.13
CA TYR A 495 -7.99 -4.05 -7.35
C TYR A 495 -9.13 -4.70 -8.14
N GLY A 496 -10.10 -5.34 -7.48
CA GLY A 496 -11.18 -6.08 -8.14
C GLY A 496 -12.09 -5.26 -9.07
N THR A 497 -12.17 -3.93 -8.91
CA THR A 497 -12.96 -3.07 -9.80
C THR A 497 -12.25 -2.72 -11.11
N HIS A 498 -10.93 -2.79 -11.14
CA HIS A 498 -10.12 -2.24 -12.23
C HIS A 498 -9.19 -3.27 -12.87
N LEU A 499 -8.75 -4.28 -12.11
CA LEU A 499 -7.91 -5.37 -12.58
C LEU A 499 -8.77 -6.54 -13.08
N GLY A 500 -8.50 -6.97 -14.30
CA GLY A 500 -9.04 -8.17 -14.90
C GLY A 500 -8.38 -9.45 -14.37
N GLN A 501 -8.51 -10.54 -15.11
CA GLN A 501 -7.87 -11.79 -14.76
C GLN A 501 -6.41 -11.80 -15.21
N TYR A 502 -5.48 -11.93 -14.27
CA TYR A 502 -4.09 -12.22 -14.57
C TYR A 502 -3.96 -13.67 -15.05
N ASN A 503 -3.30 -13.89 -16.19
CA ASN A 503 -2.88 -15.22 -16.67
C ASN A 503 -1.39 -15.21 -16.99
N ARG A 504 -0.61 -15.95 -16.19
CA ARG A 504 0.86 -16.00 -16.28
C ARG A 504 1.35 -16.43 -17.66
N GLN A 505 0.82 -17.51 -18.21
CA GLN A 505 1.28 -18.03 -19.50
C GLN A 505 1.13 -16.98 -20.62
N SER A 506 0.00 -16.26 -20.65
CA SER A 506 -0.26 -15.22 -21.65
C SER A 506 0.64 -14.00 -21.46
N THR A 507 0.88 -13.56 -20.22
CA THR A 507 1.73 -12.40 -19.93
C THR A 507 3.17 -12.64 -20.35
N PHE A 508 3.77 -13.76 -19.95
CA PHE A 508 5.16 -14.07 -20.29
C PHE A 508 5.33 -14.60 -21.70
N GLY A 509 4.26 -15.07 -22.36
CA GLY A 509 4.26 -15.33 -23.80
C GLY A 509 4.39 -14.07 -24.65
N ASN A 510 3.99 -12.91 -24.12
CA ASN A 510 4.10 -11.60 -24.77
C ASN A 510 5.29 -10.77 -24.24
N ARG A 511 6.32 -11.42 -23.70
CA ARG A 511 7.55 -10.78 -23.21
C ARG A 511 8.79 -11.53 -23.71
N GLY A 512 9.98 -10.97 -23.49
CA GLY A 512 11.25 -11.62 -23.85
C GLY A 512 11.89 -11.00 -25.09
N ASN A 513 12.34 -11.84 -26.01
CA ASN A 513 13.04 -11.41 -27.21
C ASN A 513 12.05 -10.74 -28.17
N MET A 514 12.42 -9.54 -28.61
CA MET A 514 11.61 -8.74 -29.52
C MET A 514 11.68 -9.28 -30.94
N THR A 515 10.52 -9.57 -31.51
CA THR A 515 10.36 -10.09 -32.88
C THR A 515 9.92 -9.03 -33.87
N ALA A 516 9.21 -7.99 -33.41
CA ALA A 516 8.90 -6.80 -34.18
C ALA A 516 9.04 -5.55 -33.31
N GLU A 517 9.66 -4.52 -33.89
CA GLU A 517 9.89 -3.23 -33.23
C GLU A 517 8.56 -2.51 -32.95
N PRO A 518 8.43 -1.85 -31.77
CA PRO A 518 7.31 -0.96 -31.48
C PRO A 518 7.31 0.26 -32.41
N GLY A 519 6.13 0.78 -32.74
CA GLY A 519 6.00 1.97 -33.56
C GLY A 519 4.66 2.09 -34.29
N GLY A 520 4.36 3.30 -34.77
CA GLY A 520 3.14 3.58 -35.53
C GLY A 520 1.85 3.26 -34.76
N GLY A 521 1.87 3.36 -33.43
CA GLY A 521 0.72 3.09 -32.56
C GLY A 521 0.66 1.65 -32.01
N HIS A 522 1.61 0.79 -32.36
CA HIS A 522 1.58 -0.63 -31.99
C HIS A 522 2.74 -0.95 -31.04
N GLN A 523 2.44 -1.76 -30.02
CA GLN A 523 3.45 -2.32 -29.13
C GLN A 523 4.34 -3.30 -29.90
N GLY A 524 5.58 -3.46 -29.41
CA GLY A 524 6.48 -4.49 -29.92
C GLY A 524 5.89 -5.88 -29.69
N THR A 525 6.19 -6.82 -30.59
CA THR A 525 5.80 -8.22 -30.41
C THR A 525 6.97 -9.02 -29.88
N TYR A 526 6.69 -9.98 -29.00
CA TYR A 526 7.69 -10.80 -28.33
C TYR A 526 7.38 -12.29 -28.51
N ASP A 527 8.38 -13.15 -28.33
CA ASP A 527 8.25 -14.60 -28.57
C ASP A 527 8.15 -15.46 -27.31
N GLY A 528 8.19 -14.87 -26.11
CA GLY A 528 8.15 -15.60 -24.84
C GLY A 528 9.45 -16.31 -24.47
N THR A 529 10.53 -16.05 -25.22
CA THR A 529 11.87 -16.59 -24.98
C THR A 529 12.84 -15.49 -24.61
N VAL A 530 13.92 -15.84 -23.92
CA VAL A 530 15.01 -14.92 -23.63
C VAL A 530 16.32 -15.58 -23.99
N THR A 531 17.20 -14.84 -24.67
CA THR A 531 18.56 -15.29 -24.95
C THR A 531 19.41 -15.16 -23.69
N VAL A 532 19.89 -16.28 -23.17
CA VAL A 532 20.80 -16.31 -22.01
C VAL A 532 22.09 -17.03 -22.35
N LEU A 533 23.11 -16.83 -21.52
CA LEU A 533 24.33 -17.63 -21.56
C LEU A 533 24.17 -18.84 -20.65
N VAL A 534 24.29 -20.04 -21.22
CA VAL A 534 24.26 -21.31 -20.50
C VAL A 534 25.64 -21.96 -20.60
N GLU A 535 26.09 -22.60 -19.53
CA GLU A 535 27.34 -23.36 -19.55
C GLU A 535 27.20 -24.59 -20.46
N ASP A 536 28.16 -24.77 -21.36
CA ASP A 536 28.22 -25.92 -22.27
C ASP A 536 28.40 -27.22 -21.45
N PRO A 537 27.45 -28.17 -21.50
CA PRO A 537 27.54 -29.42 -20.75
C PRO A 537 28.75 -30.27 -21.14
N ASP A 538 29.26 -30.11 -22.36
CA ASP A 538 30.41 -30.87 -22.87
C ASP A 538 31.75 -30.19 -22.51
N THR A 539 31.73 -28.88 -22.21
CA THR A 539 32.94 -28.08 -21.96
C THR A 539 32.77 -27.12 -20.79
N ALA A 540 32.96 -27.62 -19.57
CA ALA A 540 32.92 -26.81 -18.34
C ALA A 540 33.77 -25.53 -18.47
N GLY A 541 33.18 -24.38 -18.08
CA GLY A 541 33.76 -23.05 -18.21
C GLY A 541 33.52 -22.36 -19.56
N THR A 542 32.92 -23.03 -20.55
CA THR A 542 32.51 -22.42 -21.81
C THR A 542 31.04 -22.05 -21.75
N TRP A 543 30.70 -20.82 -22.15
CA TRP A 543 29.32 -20.32 -22.13
C TRP A 543 28.82 -20.13 -23.55
N VAL A 544 27.65 -20.67 -23.86
CA VAL A 544 27.00 -20.56 -25.17
C VAL A 544 25.68 -19.78 -25.03
N GLN A 545 25.36 -18.98 -26.05
CA GLN A 545 24.07 -18.30 -26.10
C GLN A 545 22.99 -19.31 -26.51
N GLN A 546 21.91 -19.35 -25.74
CA GLN A 546 20.76 -20.18 -26.00
C GLN A 546 19.47 -19.44 -25.70
N ASP A 547 18.49 -19.58 -26.61
CA ASP A 547 17.14 -19.09 -26.39
C ASP A 547 16.37 -20.07 -25.51
N MET A 548 15.84 -19.57 -24.40
CA MET A 548 15.10 -20.37 -23.43
C MET A 548 13.73 -19.77 -23.19
N SER A 549 12.70 -20.62 -23.07
CA SER A 549 11.35 -20.16 -22.72
C SER A 549 11.32 -19.62 -21.30
N ILE A 550 10.86 -18.37 -21.13
CA ILE A 550 10.72 -17.75 -19.80
C ILE A 550 9.74 -18.58 -18.96
N TYR A 551 8.59 -18.91 -19.54
CA TYR A 551 7.52 -19.62 -18.87
C TYR A 551 7.95 -20.98 -18.30
N ALA A 552 8.70 -21.78 -19.07
CA ALA A 552 9.15 -23.10 -18.64
C ALA A 552 10.34 -23.07 -17.68
N ASN A 553 11.24 -22.08 -17.81
CA ASN A 553 12.49 -22.05 -17.05
C ASN A 553 12.40 -21.26 -15.73
N VAL A 554 11.56 -20.21 -15.67
CA VAL A 554 11.37 -19.40 -14.47
C VAL A 554 10.29 -20.01 -13.56
N PHE A 555 9.18 -20.46 -14.13
CA PHE A 555 8.00 -20.91 -13.38
C PHE A 555 7.79 -22.43 -13.44
N GLY A 556 8.82 -23.18 -13.77
CA GLY A 556 8.71 -24.60 -14.11
C GLY A 556 9.95 -25.41 -13.76
N ASP A 557 10.02 -26.62 -14.28
CA ASP A 557 11.18 -27.52 -14.12
C ASP A 557 12.15 -27.46 -15.32
N GLY A 558 12.02 -26.44 -16.17
CA GLY A 558 12.76 -26.31 -17.43
C GLY A 558 12.16 -27.12 -18.59
N THR A 559 11.13 -27.95 -18.35
CA THR A 559 10.42 -28.70 -19.40
C THR A 559 8.95 -28.32 -19.52
N THR A 560 8.31 -27.97 -18.41
CA THR A 560 6.91 -27.52 -18.35
C THR A 560 6.79 -26.33 -17.41
N GLY A 561 6.00 -25.31 -17.78
CA GLY A 561 5.71 -24.18 -16.91
C GLY A 561 4.48 -24.44 -16.03
N GLN A 562 4.44 -23.83 -14.85
CA GLN A 562 3.28 -23.84 -13.96
C GLN A 562 2.39 -22.64 -14.26
N ASP A 563 1.17 -22.87 -14.75
CA ASP A 563 0.23 -21.78 -14.98
C ASP A 563 -0.38 -21.28 -13.67
N PHE A 564 -0.75 -20.01 -13.65
CA PHE A 564 -1.47 -19.39 -12.57
C PHE A 564 -2.45 -18.38 -13.13
N THR A 565 -3.66 -18.39 -12.57
CA THR A 565 -4.67 -17.37 -12.81
C THR A 565 -5.13 -16.76 -11.50
N GLY A 566 -5.10 -15.44 -11.42
CA GLY A 566 -5.54 -14.70 -10.24
C GLY A 566 -6.38 -13.48 -10.62
N THR A 567 -7.15 -12.98 -9.66
CA THR A 567 -7.95 -11.76 -9.78
C THR A 567 -7.72 -10.90 -8.54
N ASP A 568 -8.10 -9.61 -8.61
CA ASP A 568 -7.98 -8.69 -7.47
C ASP A 568 -6.53 -8.64 -6.94
N ILE A 569 -6.33 -8.30 -5.67
CA ILE A 569 -5.01 -8.16 -5.07
C ILE A 569 -4.15 -9.43 -5.23
N THR A 570 -4.76 -10.63 -5.26
CA THR A 570 -4.02 -11.89 -5.47
C THR A 570 -3.41 -12.00 -6.87
N GLY A 571 -4.12 -11.51 -7.89
CA GLY A 571 -3.62 -11.41 -9.24
C GLY A 571 -2.45 -10.43 -9.31
N PHE A 572 -2.61 -9.25 -8.71
CA PHE A 572 -1.56 -8.23 -8.68
C PHE A 572 -0.29 -8.69 -7.94
N THR A 573 -0.44 -9.34 -6.79
CA THR A 573 0.70 -9.86 -6.01
C THR A 573 1.43 -10.96 -6.77
N ALA A 574 0.70 -11.90 -7.35
CA ALA A 574 1.31 -12.98 -8.15
C ALA A 574 2.04 -12.43 -9.36
N MET A 575 1.46 -11.43 -10.03
CA MET A 575 2.10 -10.77 -11.17
C MET A 575 3.39 -10.04 -10.76
N SER A 576 3.36 -9.31 -9.65
CA SER A 576 4.56 -8.63 -9.11
C SER A 576 5.65 -9.63 -8.70
N ASP A 577 5.25 -10.74 -8.07
CA ASP A 577 6.16 -11.80 -7.65
C ASP A 577 6.77 -12.54 -8.86
N ASP A 578 5.98 -12.82 -9.89
CA ASP A 578 6.45 -13.44 -11.12
C ASP A 578 7.45 -12.55 -11.88
N ASP A 579 7.20 -11.25 -11.91
CA ASP A 579 8.13 -10.26 -12.49
C ASP A 579 9.45 -10.21 -11.71
N LEU A 580 9.37 -10.25 -10.38
CA LEU A 580 10.54 -10.30 -9.51
C LEU A 580 11.37 -11.56 -9.72
N HIS A 581 10.73 -12.73 -9.82
CA HIS A 581 11.39 -14.00 -10.14
C HIS A 581 12.08 -13.94 -11.51
N THR A 582 11.45 -13.31 -12.49
CA THR A 582 12.04 -13.11 -13.82
C THR A 582 13.26 -12.20 -13.78
N ILE A 583 13.21 -11.10 -13.00
CA ILE A 583 14.37 -10.21 -12.75
C ILE A 583 15.50 -10.94 -12.00
N GLY A 584 15.14 -11.82 -11.07
CA GLY A 584 16.08 -12.66 -10.34
C GLY A 584 16.76 -13.70 -11.22
N TYR A 585 16.02 -14.28 -12.17
CA TYR A 585 16.52 -15.31 -13.08
C TYR A 585 17.39 -14.73 -14.20
N ILE A 586 16.97 -13.60 -14.79
CA ILE A 586 17.62 -13.02 -15.97
C ILE A 586 18.64 -11.98 -15.51
N HIS A 587 19.92 -12.28 -15.71
CA HIS A 587 21.01 -11.34 -15.49
C HIS A 587 21.61 -10.93 -16.83
N THR A 588 21.41 -9.68 -17.21
CA THR A 588 21.87 -9.09 -18.48
C THR A 588 23.37 -8.84 -18.50
N TYR A 589 24.03 -8.86 -17.34
CA TYR A 589 25.45 -8.63 -17.20
C TYR A 589 26.17 -9.93 -16.87
N GLN A 590 27.33 -10.13 -17.51
CA GLN A 590 28.30 -11.14 -17.11
C GLN A 590 28.51 -11.01 -15.60
N ILE A 591 28.34 -12.12 -14.86
CA ILE A 591 28.85 -12.22 -13.49
C ILE A 591 30.30 -11.75 -13.59
N PRO A 592 30.73 -10.71 -12.84
CA PRO A 592 32.11 -10.28 -12.87
C PRO A 592 32.97 -11.48 -12.53
N GLY A 593 33.53 -12.09 -13.57
CA GLY A 593 34.42 -13.22 -13.42
C GLY A 593 35.56 -12.71 -12.57
N LEU A 594 35.84 -13.43 -11.49
CA LEU A 594 37.13 -13.40 -10.81
C LEU A 594 38.21 -13.34 -11.90
N ARG A 595 38.81 -12.16 -12.09
CA ARG A 595 40.00 -12.02 -12.92
C ARG A 595 41.15 -12.80 -12.33
#